data_AF-A0A951FDU5-F1
#
_entry.id   AF-A0A951FDU5-F1
#
_cell.length_a   1.000
_cell.length_b   1.000
_cell.length_c   1.000
_cell.angle_alpha   90.00
_cell.angle_beta   90.00
_cell.angle_gamma   90.00
#
_symmetry.space_group_name_H-M   'P 1'
#
loop_
_entity.id
_entity.type
_entity.pdbx_description
1 polymer ?
#
loop_
_entity_poly.entity_id
_entity_poly.type
_entity_poly.pdbx_seq_one_letter_code
_entity_poly.pdbx_strand_id
1 'polypeptide(L)' 'ATLETGAVTTVPFFINRGETIRVDTRTGEYIERV' A
#
# COMPACT_ATOMS: atom_id res chain seq x y z
N ALA A 1 6.33 -1.69 -2.63
CA ALA A 1 6.62 -1.83 -1.19
C ALA A 1 6.02 -3.13 -0.70
N THR A 2 6.73 -3.85 0.16
CA THR A 2 6.20 -5.02 0.85
C THR A 2 5.40 -4.53 2.04
N LEU A 3 4.11 -4.83 2.04
CA LEU A 3 3.22 -4.59 3.18
C LEU A 3 3.62 -5.53 4.33
N GLU A 4 3.23 -5.19 5.56
CA GLU A 4 3.48 -6.05 6.73
C GLU A 4 2.85 -7.45 6.58
N THR A 5 1.82 -7.56 5.74
CA THR A 5 1.15 -8.80 5.35
C THR A 5 1.92 -9.64 4.32
N GLY A 6 3.07 -9.17 3.82
CA GLY A 6 3.86 -9.81 2.78
C GLY A 6 3.40 -9.52 1.34
N ALA A 7 2.29 -8.80 1.16
CA ALA A 7 1.79 -8.39 -0.15
C ALA A 7 2.70 -7.31 -0.78
N VAL A 8 3.09 -7.51 -2.03
CA VAL A 8 3.95 -6.57 -2.77
C VAL A 8 3.07 -5.69 -3.64
N THR A 9 2.90 -4.43 -3.23
CA THR A 9 2.08 -3.43 -3.93
C THR A 9 2.91 -2.26 -4.38
N THR A 10 2.61 -1.70 -5.55
CA THR A 10 3.21 -0.46 -6.01
C THR A 10 2.58 0.70 -5.24
N VAL A 11 3.36 1.31 -4.34
CA VAL A 11 2.94 2.49 -3.56
C VAL A 11 3.65 3.74 -4.10
N PRO A 12 3.00 4.91 -4.07
CA PRO A 12 3.64 6.16 -4.44
C PRO A 12 4.82 6.52 -3.52
N PHE A 13 5.81 7.24 -4.05
CA PHE A 13 7.05 7.62 -3.33
C PHE A 13 6.85 8.53 -2.11
N PHE A 14 5.65 9.12 -1.92
CA PHE A 14 5.35 10.01 -0.80
C PHE A 14 4.77 9.29 0.45
N ILE A 15 4.60 7.96 0.39
CA ILE A 15 4.10 7.18 1.52
C ILE A 15 5.26 6.88 2.49
N ASN A 16 5.11 7.30 3.75
CA ASN A 16 6.06 7.02 4.82
C ASN A 16 5.68 5.73 5.58
N ARG A 17 6.66 5.07 6.20
CA ARG A 17 6.39 3.92 7.09
C ARG A 17 5.58 4.39 8.31
N GLY A 18 4.49 3.69 8.59
CA GLY A 18 3.55 4.02 9.67
C GLY A 18 2.27 4.72 9.20
N GLU A 19 2.20 5.13 7.93
CA GLU A 19 0.96 5.63 7.32
C GLU A 19 0.02 4.48 6.99
N THR A 20 -1.28 4.65 7.25
CA THR A 20 -2.30 3.68 6.86
C THR A 20 -2.74 3.96 5.43
N ILE A 21 -2.63 2.95 4.57
CA ILE A 21 -3.03 3.03 3.17
C ILE A 21 -4.05 1.95 2.85
N ARG A 22 -5.04 2.30 2.03
CA ARG A 22 -6.03 1.35 1.53
C ARG A 22 -5.55 0.81 0.19
N VAL A 23 -5.43 -0.50 0.11
CA VAL A 23 -4.90 -1.23 -1.06
C VAL A 23 -5.97 -2.20 -1.54
N ASP A 24 -6.17 -2.26 -2.85
CA ASP A 24 -7.04 -3.26 -3.48
C ASP A 24 -6.36 -4.62 -3.40
N THR A 25 -6.98 -5.58 -2.70
CA THR A 25 -6.42 -6.92 -2.54
C THR A 25 -6.60 -7.82 -3.76
N ARG A 26 -7.35 -7.38 -4.78
CA ARG A 26 -7.59 -8.13 -6.03
C ARG A 26 -6.58 -7.74 -7.10
N THR A 27 -6.26 -6.45 -7.23
CA THR A 27 -5.26 -5.97 -8.19
C THR A 27 -3.89 -5.69 -7.56
N GLY A 28 -3.83 -5.56 -6.23
CA GLY A 28 -2.61 -5.15 -5.53
C GLY A 28 -2.28 -3.67 -5.73
N GLU A 29 -3.25 -2.86 -6.15
CA GLU A 29 -3.06 -1.44 -6.38
C GLU A 29 -3.42 -0.61 -5.16
N TYR A 30 -2.65 0.44 -4.92
CA TYR A 30 -2.98 1.45 -3.92
C TYR A 30 -4.21 2.23 -4.36
N ILE A 31 -5.22 2.35 -3.50
CA ILE A 31 -6.46 3.08 -3.77
C ILE A 31 -6.39 4.50 -3.18
N GLU A 32 -6.17 4.61 -1.88
CA GLU A 32 -6.30 5.88 -1.14
C GLU A 32 -5.55 5.87 0.20
N ARG A 33 -5.27 7.06 0.72
CA ARG A 33 -4.76 7.30 2.09
C ARG A 33 -5.94 7.58 3.02
N VAL A 34 -5.90 6.99 4.21
CA VAL A 34 -6.88 7.24 5.28
C VAL A 34 -6.16 7.81 6.49
#